data_AF-A0A672L691-F1
#
_entry.id   AF-A0A672L691-F1
#
_cell.length_a   1.000
_cell.length_b   1.000
_cell.length_c   1.000
_cell.angle_alpha   90.00
_cell.angle_beta   90.00
_cell.angle_gamma   90.00
#
_symmetry.space_group_name_H-M   'P 1'
#
loop_
_entity.id
_entity.type
_entity.pdbx_description
1 polymer ?
#
loop_
_entity_poly.entity_id
_entity_poly.type
_entity_poly.pdbx_seq_one_letter_code
_entity_poly.pdbx_strand_id
1 'polypeptide(L)'
;MDKFRMMAQILQSNQESFMNGICGVMALASAQLYTSFEFNCPCIPEYNYSYGISMLVIPPIWFFLLGFVLNNNVSMLAEEWKRPVGQRRKDPAVMRYMCVSISQRSLIAPAVWISVTLMDGKSFLCAYSMDLDMSEFGKNVSGHGLSQEDLLRTLAKIPCKHIYDGQHILSREAATRYICCISQVKRSAYCGICHCLI
;
A
#
# COMPACT_ATOMS: atom_id res chain seq x y z
N MET A 1 1.00 -34.19 25.57
CA MET A 1 0.62 -32.78 25.42
C MET A 1 1.74 -31.81 25.81
N ASP A 2 2.90 -32.32 26.24
CA ASP A 2 3.98 -31.52 26.83
C ASP A 2 4.88 -30.84 25.79
N LYS A 3 5.00 -31.43 24.59
CA LYS A 3 5.74 -30.83 23.47
C LYS A 3 5.12 -29.51 23.01
N PHE A 4 3.78 -29.42 22.98
CA PHE A 4 3.06 -28.19 22.64
C PHE A 4 3.23 -27.11 23.72
N ARG A 5 3.22 -27.49 25.00
CA ARG A 5 3.48 -26.55 26.12
C ARG A 5 4.92 -26.04 26.12
N MET A 6 5.88 -26.91 25.85
CA MET A 6 7.29 -26.55 25.75
C MET A 6 7.57 -25.66 24.53
N MET A 7 6.97 -25.94 23.37
CA MET A 7 7.03 -25.05 22.21
C MET A 7 6.35 -23.70 22.47
N ALA A 8 5.19 -23.68 23.13
CA ALA A 8 4.52 -22.45 23.52
C ALA A 8 5.35 -21.61 24.51
N GLN A 9 6.05 -22.25 25.45
CA GLN A 9 6.97 -21.58 26.38
C GLN A 9 8.20 -20.99 25.68
N ILE A 10 8.75 -21.69 24.67
CA ILE A 10 9.88 -21.20 23.86
C ILE A 10 9.46 -20.01 22.99
N LEU A 11 8.23 -20.05 22.44
CA LEU A 11 7.63 -18.94 21.70
C LEU A 11 7.31 -17.74 22.61
N GLN A 12 6.90 -17.99 23.86
CA GLN A 12 6.66 -16.96 24.87
C GLN A 12 7.96 -16.31 25.37
N SER A 13 9.07 -17.05 25.50
CA SER A 13 10.35 -16.49 25.94
C SER A 13 11.09 -15.71 24.83
N ASN A 14 10.77 -15.96 23.56
CA ASN A 14 11.38 -15.30 22.39
C ASN A 14 10.38 -14.51 21.54
N GLN A 15 9.33 -13.94 22.14
CA GLN A 15 8.27 -13.24 21.41
C GLN A 15 8.79 -12.12 20.50
N GLU A 16 9.85 -11.41 20.89
CA GLU A 16 10.47 -10.37 20.06
C GLU A 16 11.03 -10.93 18.75
N SER A 17 11.79 -12.03 18.83
CA SER A 17 12.42 -12.67 17.66
C SER A 17 11.39 -13.36 16.77
N PHE A 18 10.38 -14.01 17.36
CA PHE A 18 9.30 -14.65 16.60
C PHE A 18 8.40 -13.65 15.88
N MET A 19 8.04 -12.54 16.55
CA MET A 19 7.22 -11.48 15.96
C MET A 19 7.96 -10.78 14.82
N ASN A 20 9.27 -10.53 14.97
CA ASN A 20 10.11 -10.02 13.88
C ASN A 20 10.23 -11.03 12.72
N GLY A 21 10.28 -12.34 13.03
CA GLY A 21 10.26 -13.41 12.04
C GLY A 21 8.96 -13.46 11.22
N ILE A 22 7.79 -13.45 11.88
CA ILE A 22 6.49 -13.44 11.20
C ILE A 22 6.32 -12.17 10.34
N CYS A 23 6.69 -11.00 10.87
CA CYS A 23 6.64 -9.75 10.10
C CYS A 23 7.53 -9.81 8.85
N GLY A 24 8.72 -10.40 8.96
CA GLY A 24 9.61 -10.64 7.82
C GLY A 24 9.00 -11.57 6.77
N VAL A 25 8.39 -12.67 7.19
CA VAL A 25 7.71 -13.61 6.27
C VAL A 25 6.51 -12.94 5.60
N MET A 26 5.70 -12.18 6.32
CA MET A 26 4.56 -11.44 5.75
C MET A 26 5.01 -10.37 4.75
N ALA A 27 6.12 -9.67 5.02
CA ALA A 27 6.69 -8.71 4.09
C ALA A 27 7.19 -9.36 2.79
N LEU A 28 7.84 -10.53 2.89
CA LEU A 28 8.24 -11.28 1.70
C LEU A 28 7.02 -11.80 0.95
N ALA A 29 6.02 -12.33 1.66
CA ALA A 29 4.78 -12.79 1.06
C ALA A 29 4.02 -11.67 0.35
N SER A 30 3.97 -10.46 0.92
CA SER A 30 3.31 -9.31 0.28
C SER A 30 4.01 -8.89 -1.02
N ALA A 31 5.34 -8.89 -1.04
CA ALA A 31 6.11 -8.63 -2.26
C ALA A 31 5.89 -9.70 -3.34
N GLN A 32 5.86 -10.99 -2.96
CA GLN A 32 5.61 -12.09 -3.90
C GLN A 32 4.17 -12.13 -4.42
N LEU A 33 3.21 -11.75 -3.57
CA LEU A 33 1.81 -11.61 -4.00
C LEU A 33 1.67 -10.47 -5.01
N TYR A 34 2.39 -9.36 -4.83
CA TYR A 34 2.38 -8.27 -5.80
C TYR A 34 2.94 -8.67 -7.16
N THR A 35 4.07 -9.40 -7.19
CA THR A 35 4.67 -9.86 -8.46
C THR A 35 3.81 -10.90 -9.17
N SER A 36 3.04 -11.68 -8.42
CA SER A 36 2.08 -12.65 -8.98
C SER A 36 0.76 -12.01 -9.41
N PHE A 37 0.48 -10.78 -8.95
CA PHE A 37 -0.76 -10.07 -9.26
C PHE A 37 -0.66 -9.38 -10.62
N GLU A 38 -1.55 -9.77 -11.54
CA GLU A 38 -1.62 -9.13 -12.85
C GLU A 38 -2.49 -7.87 -12.80
N PHE A 39 -1.84 -6.71 -12.64
CA PHE A 39 -2.51 -5.43 -12.62
C PHE A 39 -3.02 -5.03 -14.01
N ASN A 40 -4.34 -5.00 -14.18
CA ASN A 40 -5.02 -4.67 -15.43
C ASN A 40 -5.89 -3.42 -15.25
N CYS A 41 -5.39 -2.25 -15.68
CA CYS A 41 -6.14 -1.00 -15.61
C CYS A 41 -7.35 -1.03 -16.57
N PRO A 42 -8.56 -0.63 -16.15
CA PRO A 42 -9.76 -0.68 -16.99
C PRO A 42 -9.72 0.34 -18.14
N CYS A 43 -8.89 1.38 -18.06
CA CYS A 43 -8.74 2.43 -19.07
C CYS A 43 -10.06 3.13 -19.43
N ILE A 44 -10.92 3.29 -18.42
CA ILE A 44 -12.20 4.01 -18.48
C ILE A 44 -12.09 5.17 -17.49
N PRO A 45 -12.42 6.41 -17.89
CA PRO A 45 -12.18 7.59 -17.06
C PRO A 45 -12.85 7.52 -15.69
N GLU A 46 -14.04 6.94 -15.59
CA GLU A 46 -14.80 6.85 -14.33
C GLU A 46 -14.17 5.88 -13.31
N TYR A 47 -13.49 4.84 -13.77
CA TYR A 47 -13.01 3.76 -12.90
C TYR A 47 -11.51 3.80 -12.64
N ASN A 48 -10.71 4.44 -13.50
CA ASN A 48 -9.25 4.48 -13.42
C ASN A 48 -8.72 4.91 -12.04
N TYR A 49 -9.26 6.02 -11.50
CA TYR A 49 -8.88 6.52 -10.19
C TYR A 49 -9.21 5.53 -9.07
N SER A 50 -10.47 5.07 -9.00
CA SER A 50 -10.90 4.13 -7.97
C SER A 50 -10.12 2.81 -8.01
N TYR A 51 -9.84 2.28 -9.21
CA TYR A 51 -9.12 1.03 -9.38
C TYR A 51 -7.66 1.17 -8.95
N GLY A 52 -6.96 2.21 -9.44
CA GLY A 52 -5.57 2.47 -9.08
C GLY A 52 -5.36 2.80 -7.60
N ILE A 53 -6.29 3.52 -6.95
CA ILE A 53 -6.22 3.79 -5.52
C ILE A 53 -6.59 2.56 -4.68
N SER A 54 -7.56 1.74 -5.13
CA SER A 54 -7.96 0.54 -4.40
C SER A 54 -6.79 -0.43 -4.18
N MET A 55 -5.91 -0.59 -5.17
CA MET A 55 -4.70 -1.42 -5.06
C MET A 55 -3.64 -0.84 -4.12
N LEU A 56 -3.63 0.47 -3.92
CA LEU A 56 -2.76 1.14 -2.96
C LEU A 56 -3.31 1.10 -1.52
N VAL A 57 -4.62 0.90 -1.32
CA VAL A 57 -5.27 1.04 -0.01
C VAL A 57 -5.79 -0.29 0.54
N ILE A 58 -6.50 -1.09 -0.27
CA ILE A 58 -7.19 -2.30 0.20
C ILE A 58 -6.20 -3.39 0.67
N PRO A 59 -5.17 -3.77 -0.12
CA PRO A 59 -4.24 -4.83 0.32
C PRO A 59 -3.45 -4.44 1.58
N PRO A 60 -2.94 -3.20 1.74
CA PRO A 60 -2.32 -2.77 2.99
C PRO A 60 -3.24 -2.87 4.22
N ILE A 61 -4.52 -2.50 4.09
CA ILE A 61 -5.49 -2.67 5.19
C ILE A 61 -5.65 -4.16 5.52
N TRP A 62 -5.76 -5.02 4.51
CA TRP A 62 -5.89 -6.46 4.72
C TRP A 62 -4.65 -7.05 5.41
N PHE A 63 -3.44 -6.70 4.97
CA PHE A 63 -2.19 -7.13 5.61
C PHE A 63 -2.06 -6.60 7.04
N PHE A 64 -2.50 -5.36 7.30
CA PHE A 64 -2.47 -4.79 8.65
C PHE A 64 -3.37 -5.56 9.61
N LEU A 65 -4.61 -5.87 9.17
CA LEU A 65 -5.53 -6.69 9.96
C LEU A 65 -4.99 -8.10 10.16
N LEU A 66 -4.38 -8.71 9.13
CA LEU A 66 -3.76 -10.02 9.24
C LEU A 66 -2.60 -10.02 10.25
N GLY A 67 -1.76 -8.99 10.24
CA GLY A 67 -0.69 -8.81 11.22
C GLY A 67 -1.21 -8.70 12.65
N PHE A 68 -2.35 -8.02 12.85
CA PHE A 68 -3.04 -7.97 14.14
C PHE A 68 -3.58 -9.35 14.57
N VAL A 69 -4.23 -10.09 13.67
CA VAL A 69 -4.81 -11.41 13.97
C VAL A 69 -3.73 -12.45 14.31
N LEU A 70 -2.58 -12.41 13.63
CA LEU A 70 -1.48 -13.33 13.88
C LEU A 70 -0.70 -13.02 15.18
N ASN A 71 -0.95 -11.87 15.79
CA ASN A 71 -0.26 -11.46 16.99
C ASN A 71 -0.96 -11.99 18.25
N ASN A 72 -0.37 -13.01 18.87
CA ASN A 72 -0.90 -13.65 20.08
C ASN A 72 -1.13 -12.67 21.25
N ASN A 73 -0.43 -11.54 21.29
CA ASN A 73 -0.58 -10.53 22.35
C ASN A 73 -1.86 -9.68 22.19
N VAL A 74 -2.49 -9.68 21.02
CA VAL A 74 -3.75 -8.93 20.77
C VAL A 74 -4.91 -9.51 21.56
N SER A 75 -4.99 -10.84 21.71
CA SER A 75 -6.02 -11.47 22.54
C SER A 75 -5.89 -11.08 24.02
N MET A 76 -4.65 -11.02 24.52
CA MET A 76 -4.38 -10.56 25.90
C MET A 76 -4.77 -9.09 26.09
N LEU A 77 -4.48 -8.24 25.11
CA LEU A 77 -4.89 -6.83 25.11
C LEU A 77 -6.42 -6.67 25.08
N ALA A 78 -7.11 -7.46 24.27
CA ALA A 78 -8.57 -7.44 24.17
C ALA A 78 -9.23 -7.86 25.50
N GLU A 79 -8.70 -8.88 26.17
CA GLU A 79 -9.18 -9.30 27.49
C GLU A 79 -8.96 -8.23 28.57
N GLU A 80 -7.79 -7.60 28.61
CA GLU A 80 -7.52 -6.51 29.57
C GLU A 80 -8.35 -5.25 29.28
N TRP A 81 -8.66 -4.96 28.00
CA TRP A 81 -9.52 -3.82 27.64
C TRP A 81 -10.98 -4.07 28.04
N LYS A 82 -11.46 -5.32 27.88
CA LYS A 82 -12.82 -5.73 28.24
C LYS A 82 -13.11 -5.62 29.75
N ARG A 83 -12.08 -5.65 30.60
CA ARG A 83 -12.24 -5.50 32.06
C ARG A 83 -12.65 -4.06 32.44
N PRO A 84 -13.59 -3.89 33.39
CA PRO A 84 -14.04 -2.58 33.84
C PRO A 84 -12.90 -1.77 34.48
N VAL A 85 -13.01 -0.44 34.39
CA VAL A 85 -12.03 0.52 34.92
C VAL A 85 -11.95 0.33 36.45
N GLY A 86 -10.83 -0.21 36.94
CA GLY A 86 -10.63 -0.59 38.35
C GLY A 86 -10.23 -2.05 38.57
N GLN A 87 -10.51 -2.95 37.61
CA GLN A 87 -10.06 -4.36 37.65
C GLN A 87 -8.92 -4.67 36.65
N ARG A 88 -8.36 -3.63 36.02
CA ARG A 88 -7.23 -3.78 35.09
C ARG A 88 -5.97 -4.10 35.89
N ARG A 89 -5.28 -5.17 35.50
CA ARG A 89 -4.01 -5.57 36.13
C ARG A 89 -2.83 -4.73 35.63
N LYS A 90 -2.97 -4.09 34.47
CA LYS A 90 -1.93 -3.29 33.83
C LYS A 90 -2.32 -1.82 33.78
N ASP A 91 -1.32 -0.98 34.00
CA ASP A 91 -1.42 0.48 33.93
C ASP A 91 -1.79 0.91 32.49
N PRO A 92 -2.67 1.92 32.28
CA PRO A 92 -3.10 2.34 30.94
C PRO A 92 -1.94 2.75 30.04
N ALA A 93 -0.87 3.31 30.61
CA ALA A 93 0.34 3.68 29.87
C ALA A 93 1.03 2.46 29.25
N VAL A 94 1.16 1.37 30.01
CA VAL A 94 1.75 0.10 29.53
C VAL A 94 0.86 -0.53 28.45
N MET A 95 -0.46 -0.45 28.61
CA MET A 95 -1.40 -0.96 27.61
C MET A 95 -1.31 -0.20 26.27
N ARG A 96 -1.20 1.13 26.33
CA ARG A 96 -0.97 1.98 25.14
C ARG A 96 0.35 1.64 24.47
N TYR A 97 1.43 1.51 25.24
CA TYR A 97 2.74 1.15 24.71
C TYR A 97 2.71 -0.21 23.98
N MET A 98 2.10 -1.23 24.58
CA MET A 98 1.96 -2.54 23.93
C MET A 98 1.14 -2.44 22.63
N CYS A 99 0.06 -1.65 22.61
CA CYS A 99 -0.75 -1.44 21.41
C CYS A 99 0.04 -0.75 20.29
N VAL A 100 0.82 0.28 20.62
CA VAL A 100 1.70 0.99 19.67
C VAL A 100 2.76 0.04 19.12
N SER A 101 3.45 -0.72 19.99
CA SER A 101 4.49 -1.65 19.57
C SER A 101 3.96 -2.74 18.63
N ILE A 102 2.78 -3.30 18.92
CA ILE A 102 2.11 -4.28 18.06
C ILE A 102 1.72 -3.66 16.71
N SER A 103 1.19 -2.44 16.74
CA SER A 103 0.80 -1.71 15.53
C SER A 103 2.02 -1.42 14.64
N GLN A 104 3.13 -0.95 15.21
CA GLN A 104 4.38 -0.70 14.49
C GLN A 104 4.86 -1.94 13.73
N ARG A 105 4.89 -3.10 14.39
CA ARG A 105 5.32 -4.36 13.75
C ARG A 105 4.34 -4.82 12.68
N SER A 106 3.03 -4.64 12.91
CA SER A 106 1.99 -5.02 11.94
C SER A 106 1.97 -4.12 10.70
N LEU A 107 2.57 -2.92 10.78
CA LEU A 107 2.68 -1.97 9.66
C LEU A 107 3.81 -2.31 8.67
N ILE A 108 4.72 -3.23 9.01
CA ILE A 108 5.85 -3.60 8.14
C ILE A 108 5.38 -4.15 6.78
N ALA A 109 4.50 -5.16 6.77
CA ALA A 109 4.00 -5.75 5.53
C ALA A 109 3.16 -4.78 4.66
N PRO A 110 2.22 -3.98 5.25
CA PRO A 110 1.56 -2.88 4.56
C PRO A 110 2.54 -1.87 3.93
N ALA A 111 3.59 -1.48 4.66
CA ALA A 111 4.59 -0.54 4.15
C ALA A 111 5.34 -1.13 2.95
N VAL A 112 5.75 -2.40 3.03
CA VAL A 112 6.40 -3.10 1.92
C VAL A 112 5.48 -3.17 0.70
N TRP A 113 4.20 -3.49 0.86
CA TRP A 113 3.25 -3.50 -0.26
C TRP A 113 3.16 -2.14 -0.96
N ILE A 114 3.00 -1.06 -0.19
CA ILE A 114 2.91 0.31 -0.74
C ILE A 114 4.23 0.67 -1.44
N SER A 115 5.38 0.35 -0.85
CA SER A 115 6.69 0.61 -1.45
C SER A 115 6.88 -0.10 -2.78
N VAL A 116 6.52 -1.38 -2.87
CA VAL A 116 6.62 -2.17 -4.11
C VAL A 116 5.64 -1.63 -5.16
N THR A 117 4.40 -1.32 -4.77
CA THR A 117 3.38 -0.78 -5.68
C THR A 117 3.78 0.58 -6.26
N LEU A 118 4.35 1.47 -5.43
CA LEU A 118 4.83 2.77 -5.89
C LEU A 118 6.12 2.67 -6.73
N MET A 119 6.93 1.64 -6.50
CA MET A 119 8.13 1.38 -7.31
C MET A 119 7.77 0.93 -8.73
N ASP A 120 6.80 0.03 -8.87
CA ASP A 120 6.29 -0.41 -10.18
C ASP A 120 5.51 0.71 -10.88
N GLY A 121 4.79 1.55 -10.11
CA GLY A 121 4.17 2.78 -10.60
C GLY A 121 2.94 2.58 -11.49
N LYS A 122 2.56 1.34 -11.84
CA LYS A 122 1.37 1.04 -12.67
C LYS A 122 0.06 1.50 -12.02
N SER A 123 -0.07 1.30 -10.71
CA SER A 123 -1.25 1.72 -9.93
C SER A 123 -1.39 3.25 -9.93
N PHE A 124 -0.26 3.94 -9.76
CA PHE A 124 -0.20 5.40 -9.74
C PHE A 124 -0.45 5.98 -11.15
N LEU A 125 0.09 5.35 -12.19
CA LEU A 125 -0.18 5.65 -13.60
C LEU A 125 -1.67 5.51 -13.93
N CYS A 126 -2.31 4.41 -13.54
CA CYS A 126 -3.74 4.21 -13.78
C CYS A 126 -4.57 5.29 -13.08
N ALA A 127 -4.26 5.62 -11.82
CA ALA A 127 -5.03 6.58 -11.04
C ALA A 127 -4.91 8.03 -11.52
N TYR A 128 -3.69 8.47 -11.87
CA TYR A 128 -3.38 9.88 -12.15
C TYR A 128 -3.16 10.20 -13.64
N SER A 129 -3.38 9.24 -14.54
CA SER A 129 -3.25 9.44 -15.98
C SER A 129 -4.09 10.61 -16.52
N MET A 130 -5.27 10.86 -15.94
CA MET A 130 -6.19 11.91 -16.36
C MET A 130 -5.87 13.30 -15.79
N ASP A 131 -5.11 13.36 -14.70
CA ASP A 131 -4.73 14.61 -14.02
C ASP A 131 -3.44 15.21 -14.59
N LEU A 132 -2.98 14.71 -15.75
CA LEU A 132 -1.81 15.23 -16.43
C LEU A 132 -2.07 16.62 -17.00
N ASP A 133 -1.28 17.60 -16.58
CA ASP A 133 -1.27 18.90 -17.21
C ASP A 133 -0.48 18.84 -18.52
N MET A 134 -1.15 19.08 -19.64
CA MET A 134 -0.56 19.09 -20.97
C MET A 134 0.45 20.24 -21.14
N SER A 135 0.39 21.27 -20.28
CA SER A 135 1.35 22.37 -20.24
C SER A 135 2.77 21.87 -19.90
N GLU A 136 2.89 20.86 -19.03
CA GLU A 136 4.19 20.27 -18.65
C GLU A 136 4.86 19.52 -19.81
N PHE A 137 4.07 19.13 -20.81
CA PHE A 137 4.55 18.48 -22.03
C PHE A 137 4.69 19.45 -23.21
N GLY A 138 4.54 20.76 -22.97
CA GLY A 138 4.71 21.81 -23.98
C GLY A 138 3.65 21.79 -25.08
N LYS A 139 2.49 21.15 -24.85
CA LYS A 139 1.41 21.05 -25.83
C LYS A 139 0.21 21.87 -25.41
N ASN A 140 -0.05 22.94 -26.16
CA ASN A 140 -1.24 23.77 -25.98
C ASN A 140 -2.47 22.97 -26.41
N VAL A 141 -3.34 22.65 -25.46
CA VAL A 141 -4.64 21.99 -25.68
C VAL A 141 -5.47 22.73 -26.75
N SER A 142 -5.34 24.06 -26.78
CA SER A 142 -5.98 24.97 -27.72
C SER A 142 -5.59 24.75 -29.18
N GLY A 143 -4.44 24.13 -29.47
CA GLY A 143 -3.95 23.90 -30.84
C GLY A 143 -4.59 22.71 -31.55
N HIS A 144 -5.29 21.82 -30.81
CA HIS A 144 -5.86 20.59 -31.35
C HIS A 144 -7.40 20.59 -31.46
N GLY A 145 -8.10 21.63 -30.99
CA GLY A 145 -9.56 21.73 -31.08
C GLY A 145 -10.33 20.62 -30.35
N LEU A 146 -9.69 19.92 -29.41
CA LEU A 146 -10.28 18.80 -28.66
C LEU A 146 -11.18 19.32 -27.53
N SER A 147 -12.34 18.69 -27.37
CA SER A 147 -13.18 18.89 -26.19
C SER A 147 -12.45 18.37 -24.93
N GLN A 148 -12.72 18.97 -23.77
CA GLN A 148 -12.13 18.55 -22.50
C GLN A 148 -12.43 17.07 -22.18
N GLU A 149 -13.62 16.58 -22.58
CA GLU A 149 -14.00 15.19 -22.37
C GLU A 149 -13.21 14.22 -23.24
N ASP A 150 -12.96 14.56 -24.51
CA ASP A 150 -12.20 13.71 -25.43
C ASP A 150 -10.72 13.65 -25.04
N LEU A 151 -10.19 14.76 -24.50
CA LEU A 151 -8.88 14.77 -23.88
C LEU A 151 -8.82 13.80 -22.69
N LEU A 152 -9.76 13.88 -21.74
CA LEU A 152 -9.81 12.98 -20.58
C LEU A 152 -9.95 11.51 -20.99
N ARG A 153 -10.79 11.21 -22.00
CA ARG A 153 -10.91 9.85 -22.57
C ARG A 153 -9.59 9.36 -23.17
N THR A 154 -8.84 10.23 -23.84
CA THR A 154 -7.53 9.90 -24.41
C THR A 154 -6.48 9.67 -23.33
N LEU A 155 -6.45 10.54 -22.31
CA LEU A 155 -5.54 10.43 -21.17
C LEU A 155 -5.81 9.15 -20.35
N ALA A 156 -7.08 8.79 -20.13
CA ALA A 156 -7.46 7.57 -19.44
C ALA A 156 -6.93 6.28 -20.09
N LYS A 157 -6.65 6.30 -21.40
CA LYS A 157 -6.11 5.15 -22.16
C LYS A 157 -4.59 5.03 -22.09
N ILE A 158 -3.86 6.02 -21.57
CA ILE A 158 -2.37 6.00 -21.49
C ILE A 158 -1.82 4.69 -20.86
N PRO A 159 -2.39 4.15 -19.77
CA PRO A 159 -1.89 2.91 -19.19
C PRO A 159 -1.96 1.72 -20.16
N CYS A 160 -2.95 1.68 -21.05
CA CYS A 160 -3.23 0.57 -21.96
C CYS A 160 -2.56 0.73 -23.33
N LYS A 161 -1.49 -0.03 -23.58
CA LYS A 161 -0.72 0.04 -24.84
C LYS A 161 -1.55 -0.24 -26.09
N HIS A 162 -2.49 -1.18 -26.03
CA HIS A 162 -3.28 -1.62 -27.20
C HIS A 162 -4.49 -0.74 -27.50
N ILE A 163 -4.92 0.09 -26.55
CA ILE A 163 -6.13 0.91 -26.65
C ILE A 163 -5.77 2.38 -26.94
N TYR A 164 -4.55 2.79 -26.59
CA TYR A 164 -4.09 4.16 -26.75
C TYR A 164 -3.97 4.58 -28.21
N ASP A 165 -4.79 5.56 -28.60
CA ASP A 165 -4.90 6.15 -29.95
C ASP A 165 -4.36 7.60 -30.00
N GLY A 166 -3.87 8.12 -28.88
CA GLY A 166 -3.48 9.53 -28.70
C GLY A 166 -2.03 9.88 -29.05
N GLN A 167 -1.26 9.04 -29.76
CA GLN A 167 0.18 9.25 -29.96
C GLN A 167 0.53 10.60 -30.64
N HIS A 168 -0.36 11.09 -31.50
CA HIS A 168 -0.22 12.41 -32.13
C HIS A 168 -0.34 13.56 -31.11
N ILE A 169 -1.13 13.35 -30.04
CA ILE A 169 -1.44 14.34 -29.01
C ILE A 169 -0.47 14.24 -27.85
N LEU A 170 -0.07 13.06 -27.39
CA LEU A 170 0.89 12.91 -26.29
C LEU A 170 1.72 11.63 -26.50
N SER A 171 3.02 11.67 -26.20
CA SER A 171 3.80 10.43 -26.19
C SER A 171 3.45 9.64 -24.94
N ARG A 172 2.90 8.44 -25.12
CA ARG A 172 2.60 7.51 -24.01
C ARG A 172 3.83 7.24 -23.16
N GLU A 173 4.99 7.05 -23.80
CA GLU A 173 6.25 6.74 -23.13
C GLU A 173 6.71 7.91 -22.23
N ALA A 174 6.58 9.14 -22.72
CA ALA A 174 6.90 10.34 -21.94
C ALA A 174 5.98 10.49 -20.72
N ALA A 175 4.66 10.39 -20.94
CA ALA A 175 3.67 10.46 -19.86
C ALA A 175 3.86 9.36 -18.81
N THR A 176 4.11 8.13 -19.27
CA THR A 176 4.38 6.98 -18.39
C THR A 176 5.62 7.22 -17.55
N ARG A 177 6.74 7.64 -18.17
CA ARG A 177 7.99 7.92 -17.44
C ARG A 177 7.82 9.05 -16.43
N TYR A 178 7.11 10.11 -16.81
CA TYR A 178 6.83 11.24 -15.92
C TYR A 178 6.06 10.80 -14.67
N ILE A 179 4.94 10.09 -14.85
CA ILE A 179 4.12 9.64 -13.72
C ILE A 179 4.87 8.59 -12.87
N CYS A 180 5.60 7.66 -13.49
CA CYS A 180 6.43 6.68 -12.76
C CYS A 180 7.53 7.38 -11.95
N CYS A 181 8.11 8.46 -12.44
CA CYS A 181 9.09 9.26 -11.70
C CYS A 181 8.46 9.88 -10.44
N ILE A 182 7.28 10.51 -10.57
CA ILE A 182 6.54 11.06 -9.43
C ILE A 182 6.22 9.96 -8.41
N SER A 183 5.77 8.79 -8.87
CA SER A 183 5.49 7.63 -8.01
C SER A 183 6.72 7.21 -7.20
N GLN A 184 7.91 7.20 -7.82
CA GLN A 184 9.16 6.86 -7.15
C GLN A 184 9.62 7.93 -6.15
N VAL A 185 9.39 9.21 -6.43
CA VAL A 185 9.65 10.30 -5.46
C VAL A 185 8.74 10.14 -4.24
N LYS A 186 7.44 9.90 -4.47
CA LYS A 186 6.48 9.62 -3.39
C LYS A 186 6.87 8.39 -2.57
N ARG A 187 7.35 7.33 -3.22
CA ARG A 187 7.90 6.14 -2.54
C ARG A 187 9.05 6.50 -1.62
N SER A 188 10.03 7.29 -2.09
CA SER A 188 11.19 7.68 -1.28
C SER A 188 10.77 8.49 -0.05
N ALA A 189 9.84 9.44 -0.21
CA ALA A 189 9.27 10.19 0.92
C ALA A 189 8.54 9.26 1.90
N TYR A 190 7.71 8.34 1.39
CA TYR A 190 6.98 7.35 2.19
C TYR A 190 7.92 6.44 2.98
N CYS A 191 8.94 5.86 2.34
CA CYS A 191 9.94 5.02 3.00
C CYS A 191 10.68 5.77 4.11
N GLY A 192 11.02 7.05 3.90
CA GLY A 192 11.62 7.90 4.93
C GLY A 192 10.72 8.07 6.15
N ILE A 193 9.42 8.30 5.95
CA ILE A 193 8.44 8.40 7.04
C ILE A 193 8.28 7.07 7.78
N CYS A 194 8.18 5.95 7.04
CA CYS A 194 8.07 4.62 7.65
C CYS A 194 9.29 4.25 8.49
N HIS A 195 10.50 4.58 8.03
CA HIS A 195 11.73 4.34 8.80
C HIS A 195 11.81 5.17 10.08
N CYS A 196 11.12 6.31 10.16
CA CYS A 196 11.00 7.09 11.39
C CYS A 196 9.92 6.58 12.35
N LEU A 197 8.97 5.78 11.86
CA LEU A 197 7.81 5.30 12.63
C LEU A 197 7.96 3.87 13.17
N ILE A 198 8.76 3.03 12.51
CA ILE A 198 9.02 1.62 12.85
C ILE A 198 10.34 1.54 13.62
#